data_AF-A0A0F9KT70-F1
#
_entry.id   AF-A0A0F9KT70-F1
#
_cell.length_a   1.000
_cell.length_b   1.000
_cell.length_c   1.000
_cell.angle_alpha   90.00
_cell.angle_beta   90.00
_cell.angle_gamma   90.00
#
_symmetry.space_group_name_H-M   'P 1'
#
loop_
_entity.id
_entity.type
_entity.pdbx_description
1 polymer ?
#
loop_
_entity_poly.entity_id
_entity_poly.type
_entity_poly.pdbx_seq_one_letter_code
_entity_poly.pdbx_strand_id
1 'polypeptide(L)'
;MIKSMTGFGRAELKDEEKMILVEIRSLNNKYIKINTKIPESLTDFEERIGKLIRKEMLRGTINLTLEYKTSEQEPKCFINKDVLREYYSSICEAREEISSEQDISLEKLISLPGVLEFKKDVGNGKVTEDLWLELEKSIKLAIEDLKHM
;
A
#
# COMPACT_ATOMS: atom_id res chain seq x y z
N MET A 1 -11.36 -34.07 17.79
CA MET A 1 -9.88 -33.99 17.85
C MET A 1 -9.48 -32.53 17.96
N ILE A 2 -8.69 -32.16 18.97
CA ILE A 2 -8.18 -30.78 19.12
C ILE A 2 -7.05 -30.64 18.09
N LYS A 3 -7.32 -29.99 16.95
CA LYS A 3 -6.28 -29.66 15.95
C LYS A 3 -5.24 -28.76 16.60
N SER A 4 -3.96 -29.07 16.37
CA SER A 4 -2.86 -28.24 16.86
C SER A 4 -2.97 -26.86 16.21
N MET A 5 -2.94 -25.79 17.02
CA MET A 5 -3.06 -24.41 16.52
C MET A 5 -1.69 -23.77 16.24
N THR A 6 -0.63 -24.59 16.19
CA THR A 6 0.69 -24.18 15.73
C THR A 6 0.82 -24.55 14.27
N GLY A 7 0.93 -23.57 13.40
CA GLY A 7 1.01 -23.81 11.97
C GLY A 7 1.38 -22.56 11.19
N PHE A 8 1.65 -22.79 9.92
CA PHE A 8 1.85 -21.77 8.90
C PHE A 8 0.81 -21.98 7.81
N GLY A 9 0.18 -20.91 7.34
CA GLY A 9 -0.70 -20.94 6.19
C GLY A 9 -0.34 -19.80 5.25
N ARG A 10 -0.34 -20.07 3.93
CA ARG A 10 0.00 -19.09 2.91
C ARG A 10 -1.02 -19.16 1.77
N ALA A 11 -1.51 -17.99 1.35
CA ALA A 11 -2.31 -17.87 0.14
C ALA A 11 -1.77 -16.76 -0.73
N GLU A 12 -1.71 -17.05 -2.03
CA GLU A 12 -1.25 -16.10 -3.05
C GLU A 12 -2.34 -16.03 -4.12
N LEU A 13 -2.93 -14.83 -4.29
CA LEU A 13 -3.77 -14.51 -5.43
C LEU A 13 -2.99 -13.56 -6.33
N LYS A 14 -2.73 -13.99 -7.55
CA LYS A 14 -2.01 -13.19 -8.55
C LYS A 14 -2.84 -13.16 -9.83
N ASP A 15 -3.01 -11.96 -10.35
CA ASP A 15 -3.58 -11.68 -11.66
C ASP A 15 -2.61 -10.77 -12.45
N GLU A 16 -2.93 -10.44 -13.70
CA GLU A 16 -2.09 -9.58 -14.54
C GLU A 16 -1.87 -8.18 -13.92
N GLU A 17 -2.87 -7.66 -13.21
CA GLU A 17 -2.87 -6.31 -12.66
C GLU A 17 -2.43 -6.22 -11.20
N LYS A 18 -2.36 -7.34 -10.46
CA LYS A 18 -2.10 -7.31 -9.01
C LYS A 18 -1.67 -8.66 -8.43
N MET A 19 -1.01 -8.59 -7.29
CA MET A 19 -0.60 -9.70 -6.46
C MET A 19 -0.96 -9.42 -5.00
N ILE A 20 -1.71 -10.34 -4.40
CA ILE A 20 -2.07 -10.36 -2.99
C ILE A 20 -1.41 -11.60 -2.39
N LEU A 21 -0.54 -11.39 -1.40
CA LEU A 21 0.08 -12.46 -0.63
C LEU A 21 -0.33 -12.33 0.82
N VAL A 22 -0.94 -13.38 1.37
CA VAL A 22 -1.32 -13.46 2.77
C VAL A 22 -0.58 -14.61 3.42
N GLU A 23 0.13 -14.31 4.49
CA GLU A 23 0.82 -15.29 5.32
C GLU A 23 0.29 -15.23 6.75
N ILE A 24 -0.04 -16.39 7.30
CA ILE A 24 -0.56 -16.53 8.65
C ILE A 24 0.33 -17.50 9.43
N ARG A 25 0.84 -17.05 10.57
CA ARG A 25 1.54 -17.88 11.55
C ARG A 25 0.72 -17.93 12.82
N SER A 26 0.40 -19.13 13.27
CA SER A 26 -0.33 -19.33 14.53
C SER A 26 0.55 -20.04 15.55
N LEU A 27 0.44 -19.61 16.80
CA LEU A 27 1.01 -20.28 17.96
C LEU A 27 -0.12 -20.66 18.92
N ASN A 28 -0.04 -21.86 19.50
CA ASN A 28 -1.01 -22.30 20.48
C ASN A 28 -0.87 -21.48 21.77
N ASN A 29 -1.85 -20.62 22.03
CA ASN A 29 -1.89 -19.74 23.19
C ASN A 29 -3.32 -19.72 23.75
N LYS A 30 -3.46 -19.53 25.06
CA LYS A 30 -4.76 -19.60 25.75
C LYS A 30 -5.73 -18.51 25.30
N TYR A 31 -5.20 -17.34 24.96
CA TYR A 31 -5.97 -16.17 24.53
C TYR A 31 -5.75 -15.92 23.04
N ILE A 32 -6.77 -15.37 22.38
CA ILE A 32 -6.63 -14.88 21.02
C ILE A 32 -5.86 -13.55 21.01
N LYS A 33 -4.74 -13.53 20.32
CA LYS A 33 -3.97 -12.31 20.06
C LYS A 33 -3.74 -12.23 18.56
N ILE A 34 -4.12 -11.12 17.95
CA ILE A 34 -4.00 -10.91 16.51
C ILE A 34 -3.01 -9.77 16.31
N ASN A 35 -1.94 -10.05 15.59
CA ASN A 35 -0.97 -9.06 15.13
C ASN A 35 -1.05 -9.03 13.60
N THR A 36 -1.42 -7.89 13.04
CA THR A 36 -1.53 -7.65 11.60
C THR A 36 -0.38 -6.77 11.14
N LYS A 37 0.30 -7.19 10.07
CA LYS A 37 1.25 -6.36 9.33
C LYS A 37 0.70 -6.17 7.93
N ILE A 38 0.08 -5.02 7.70
CA ILE A 38 -0.59 -4.67 6.44
C ILE A 38 0.05 -3.41 5.84
N PRO A 39 -0.01 -3.22 4.51
CA PRO A 39 0.46 -2.00 3.86
C PRO A 39 -0.41 -0.80 4.24
N GLU A 40 0.17 0.41 4.25
CA GLU A 40 -0.56 1.65 4.58
C GLU A 40 -1.76 1.90 3.67
N SER A 41 -1.70 1.45 2.41
CA SER A 41 -2.81 1.54 1.46
C SER A 41 -4.04 0.71 1.83
N LEU A 42 -3.92 -0.21 2.79
CA LEU A 42 -4.98 -1.14 3.20
C LEU A 42 -5.35 -1.02 4.69
N THR A 43 -4.88 0.03 5.38
CA THR A 43 -5.16 0.22 6.81
C THR A 43 -6.66 0.30 7.12
N ASP A 44 -7.47 0.81 6.20
CA ASP A 44 -8.93 0.87 6.34
C ASP A 44 -9.59 -0.53 6.46
N PHE A 45 -8.93 -1.58 5.97
CA PHE A 45 -9.42 -2.96 6.08
C PHE A 45 -8.98 -3.65 7.38
N GLU A 46 -8.09 -3.06 8.18
CA GLU A 46 -7.51 -3.72 9.36
C GLU A 46 -8.58 -4.22 10.35
N GLU A 47 -9.57 -3.39 10.63
CA GLU A 47 -10.66 -3.75 11.54
C GLU A 47 -11.49 -4.91 10.99
N ARG A 48 -11.78 -4.89 9.68
CA ARG A 48 -12.54 -5.96 9.01
C ARG A 48 -11.74 -7.27 8.99
N ILE A 49 -10.44 -7.22 8.72
CA ILE A 49 -9.51 -8.37 8.79
C ILE A 49 -9.51 -8.95 10.20
N GLY A 50 -9.38 -8.11 11.22
CA GLY A 50 -9.41 -8.53 12.62
C GLY A 50 -10.71 -9.24 13.00
N LYS A 51 -11.87 -8.72 12.56
CA LYS A 51 -13.18 -9.37 12.76
C LYS A 51 -13.25 -10.74 12.06
N LEU A 52 -12.77 -10.84 10.82
CA LEU A 52 -12.75 -12.08 10.06
C LEU A 52 -11.91 -13.16 10.78
N ILE A 53 -10.71 -12.82 11.22
CA ILE A 53 -9.82 -13.75 11.94
C ILE A 53 -10.46 -14.23 13.25
N ARG A 54 -11.08 -13.34 14.03
CA ARG A 54 -11.76 -13.70 15.29
C ARG A 54 -12.96 -14.62 15.07
N LYS A 55 -13.61 -14.55 13.91
CA LYS A 55 -14.70 -15.45 13.54
C LYS A 55 -14.20 -16.86 13.24
N GLU A 56 -13.02 -16.96 12.61
CA GLU A 56 -12.45 -18.22 12.15
C GLU A 56 -11.57 -18.93 13.19
N MET A 57 -11.00 -18.19 14.15
CA MET A 57 -10.09 -18.70 15.16
C MET A 57 -10.50 -18.20 16.55
N LEU A 58 -10.56 -19.09 17.53
CA LEU A 58 -11.07 -18.78 18.88
C LEU A 58 -9.98 -18.57 19.94
N ARG A 59 -8.76 -19.06 19.70
CA ARG A 59 -7.62 -18.96 20.62
C ARG A 59 -6.31 -18.95 19.84
N GLY A 60 -5.19 -18.66 20.48
CA GLY A 60 -3.88 -18.62 19.84
C GLY A 60 -3.38 -17.23 19.47
N THR A 61 -2.06 -17.13 19.32
CA THR A 61 -1.42 -15.91 18.79
C THR A 61 -1.30 -16.05 17.29
N ILE A 62 -1.95 -15.16 16.55
CA ILE A 62 -2.01 -15.13 15.10
C ILE A 62 -1.21 -13.92 14.61
N ASN A 63 -0.18 -14.18 13.81
CA ASN A 63 0.56 -13.14 13.11
C ASN A 63 0.19 -13.23 11.64
N LEU A 64 -0.53 -12.24 11.13
CA LEU A 64 -0.89 -12.12 9.73
C LEU A 64 0.00 -11.07 9.08
N THR A 65 0.65 -11.44 7.99
CA THR A 65 1.34 -10.50 7.08
C THR A 65 0.59 -10.45 5.77
N LEU A 66 0.26 -9.26 5.30
CA LEU A 66 -0.37 -9.02 4.02
C LEU A 66 0.56 -8.19 3.15
N GLU A 67 0.87 -8.70 1.96
CA GLU A 67 1.53 -7.93 0.91
C GLU A 67 0.55 -7.71 -0.23
N TYR A 68 0.46 -6.47 -0.69
CA TYR A 68 -0.36 -6.07 -1.82
C TYR A 68 0.52 -5.34 -2.81
N LYS A 69 0.64 -5.87 -4.03
CA LYS A 69 1.36 -5.27 -5.15
C LYS A 69 0.38 -5.10 -6.29
N THR A 70 0.41 -3.95 -6.95
CA THR A 70 -0.35 -3.69 -8.17
C THR A 70 0.64 -3.49 -9.30
N SER A 71 0.31 -4.01 -10.49
CA SER A 71 1.05 -3.79 -11.74
C SER A 71 0.80 -2.39 -12.31
N GLU A 72 -0.16 -1.62 -11.77
CA GLU A 72 -0.36 -0.23 -12.14
C GLU A 72 0.68 0.69 -11.50
N GLN A 73 1.74 0.81 -12.30
CA GLN A 73 2.46 2.03 -12.69
C GLN A 73 3.53 2.57 -11.75
N GLU A 74 4.74 2.63 -12.33
CA GLU A 74 5.84 3.52 -12.02
C GLU A 74 5.39 4.82 -11.34
N PRO A 75 6.19 5.36 -10.41
CA PRO A 75 5.84 6.60 -9.71
C PRO A 75 5.38 7.64 -10.74
N LYS A 76 4.10 8.03 -10.68
CA LYS A 76 3.55 9.04 -11.58
C LYS A 76 4.27 10.34 -11.28
N CYS A 77 5.29 10.60 -12.09
CA CYS A 77 5.99 11.85 -12.11
C CYS A 77 5.02 12.91 -12.64
N PHE A 78 4.75 13.93 -11.85
CA PHE A 78 3.92 15.05 -12.25
C PHE A 78 4.66 16.35 -12.01
N ILE A 79 4.33 17.35 -12.82
CA ILE A 79 4.86 18.70 -12.66
C ILE A 79 3.82 19.49 -11.86
N ASN A 80 4.23 20.02 -10.71
CA ASN A 80 3.43 20.97 -9.96
C ASN A 80 3.41 22.31 -10.72
N LYS A 81 2.34 22.54 -11.48
CA LYS A 81 2.21 23.70 -12.37
C LYS A 81 2.15 25.03 -11.61
N ASP A 82 1.69 25.01 -10.36
CA ASP A 82 1.55 26.22 -9.56
C ASP A 82 2.92 26.66 -9.05
N VAL A 83 3.69 25.73 -8.47
CA VAL A 83 5.09 25.97 -8.07
C VAL A 83 5.95 26.36 -9.28
N LEU A 84 5.78 25.68 -10.42
CA LEU A 84 6.47 26.04 -11.66
C LEU A 84 6.17 27.49 -12.10
N ARG A 85 4.91 27.91 -12.00
CA ARG A 85 4.47 29.26 -12.39
C ARG A 85 5.06 30.32 -11.46
N GLU A 86 5.08 30.08 -10.16
CA GLU A 86 5.69 30.97 -9.16
C GLU A 86 7.19 31.14 -9.37
N TYR A 87 7.90 30.05 -9.67
CA TYR A 87 9.32 30.14 -10.01
C TYR A 87 9.55 30.92 -11.31
N TYR A 88 8.75 30.65 -12.36
CA TYR A 88 8.89 31.34 -13.63
C TYR A 88 8.68 32.85 -13.49
N SER A 89 7.63 33.29 -12.78
CA SER A 89 7.38 34.73 -12.56
C SER A 89 8.51 35.38 -11.78
N SER A 90 8.97 34.75 -10.70
CA SER A 90 10.04 35.29 -9.85
C SER A 90 11.38 35.43 -10.61
N ILE A 91 11.68 34.48 -11.50
CA ILE A 91 12.90 34.54 -12.33
C ILE A 91 12.78 35.63 -13.40
N CYS A 92 11.60 35.81 -14.00
CA CYS A 92 11.35 36.90 -14.94
C CYS A 92 11.52 38.28 -14.28
N GLU A 93 10.95 38.48 -13.09
CA GLU A 93 11.13 39.73 -12.32
C GLU A 93 12.61 40.00 -12.02
N ALA A 94 13.33 38.98 -11.52
CA ALA A 94 14.77 39.10 -11.26
C ALA A 94 15.58 39.39 -12.53
N ARG A 95 15.21 38.81 -13.68
CA ARG A 95 15.86 39.05 -14.98
C ARG A 95 15.73 40.50 -15.40
N GLU A 96 14.55 41.09 -15.21
CA GLU A 96 14.29 42.50 -15.51
C GLU A 96 15.11 43.43 -14.60
N GLU A 97 15.15 43.16 -13.29
CA GLU A 97 15.93 43.95 -12.33
C GLU A 97 17.42 44.00 -12.64
N ILE A 98 18.01 42.88 -13.08
CA ILE A 98 19.45 42.77 -13.37
C ILE A 98 19.79 43.01 -14.85
N SER A 99 18.79 43.32 -15.70
CA SER A 99 18.95 43.50 -17.15
C SER A 99 19.68 42.33 -17.85
N SER A 100 19.32 41.09 -17.49
CA SER A 100 19.94 39.89 -18.07
C SER A 100 19.22 39.44 -19.34
N GLU A 101 19.98 39.13 -20.40
CA GLU A 101 19.43 38.55 -21.63
C GLU A 101 19.38 37.02 -21.61
N GLN A 102 19.74 36.35 -20.50
CA GLN A 102 19.70 34.89 -20.44
C GLN A 102 18.28 34.32 -20.46
N ASP A 103 18.07 33.31 -21.31
CA ASP A 103 16.81 32.59 -21.37
C ASP A 103 16.67 31.54 -20.26
N ILE A 104 15.43 31.35 -19.82
CA ILE A 104 15.06 30.40 -18.78
C ILE A 104 14.86 29.03 -19.42
N SER A 105 15.76 28.09 -19.13
CA SER A 105 15.61 26.70 -19.58
C SER A 105 14.53 25.97 -18.78
N LEU A 106 13.64 25.28 -19.47
CA LEU A 106 12.62 24.43 -18.87
C LEU A 106 13.23 23.30 -18.02
N GLU A 107 14.37 22.77 -18.44
CA GLU A 107 15.10 21.73 -17.68
C GLU A 107 15.53 22.25 -16.30
N LYS A 108 16.01 23.50 -16.26
CA LYS A 108 16.39 24.16 -15.00
C LYS A 108 15.17 24.39 -14.12
N LEU A 109 14.04 24.83 -14.69
CA LEU A 109 12.79 25.01 -13.95
C LEU A 109 12.28 23.70 -13.36
N ILE A 110 12.28 22.62 -14.15
CA ILE A 110 11.84 21.29 -13.69
C ILE A 110 12.72 20.77 -12.55
N SER A 111 14.01 21.10 -12.56
CA SER A 111 14.95 20.69 -11.50
C SER A 111 14.77 21.46 -10.18
N LEU A 112 13.95 22.52 -10.15
CA LEU A 112 13.74 23.30 -8.94
C LEU A 112 12.93 22.51 -7.90
N PRO A 113 13.21 22.71 -6.60
CA PRO A 113 12.52 22.01 -5.52
C PRO A 113 11.00 22.17 -5.62
N GLY A 114 10.27 21.05 -5.57
CA GLY A 114 8.81 21.05 -5.61
C GLY A 114 8.19 21.25 -6.99
N VAL A 115 8.98 21.40 -8.07
CA VAL A 115 8.43 21.43 -9.44
C VAL A 115 8.19 20.03 -9.97
N LEU A 116 9.21 19.17 -9.91
CA LEU A 116 9.08 17.76 -10.24
C LEU A 116 8.70 16.99 -8.99
N GLU A 117 7.48 16.50 -8.95
CA GLU A 117 6.98 15.70 -7.83
C GLU A 117 6.70 14.28 -8.28
N PHE A 118 7.10 13.33 -7.44
CA PHE A 118 6.72 11.94 -7.61
C PHE A 118 5.52 11.72 -6.72
N LYS A 119 4.38 11.37 -7.32
CA LYS A 119 3.29 10.83 -6.52
C LYS A 119 3.81 9.51 -5.97
N LYS A 120 4.12 9.48 -4.67
CA LYS A 120 4.06 8.22 -3.94
C LYS A 120 2.63 7.78 -4.11
N ASP A 121 2.40 6.77 -4.94
CA ASP A 121 1.18 5.99 -4.87
C ASP A 121 1.19 5.34 -3.47
N VAL A 122 0.80 6.12 -2.46
CA VAL A 122 0.15 5.58 -1.28
C VAL A 122 -1.12 5.02 -1.86
N GLY A 123 -1.05 3.73 -2.23
CA GLY A 123 -1.94 3.11 -3.19
C GLY A 123 -3.37 3.59 -3.02
N ASN A 124 -3.81 4.48 -3.92
CA ASN A 124 -5.22 4.79 -4.10
C ASN A 124 -5.83 3.64 -4.91
N GLY A 125 -5.66 2.41 -4.43
CA GLY A 125 -6.70 1.43 -4.64
C GLY A 125 -7.89 2.01 -3.91
N LYS A 126 -8.82 2.66 -4.65
CA LYS A 126 -10.12 3.04 -4.10
C LYS A 126 -10.55 1.87 -3.22
N VAL A 127 -10.81 2.14 -1.94
CA VAL A 127 -11.40 1.18 -1.00
C VAL A 127 -12.76 0.80 -1.58
N THR A 128 -12.74 -0.18 -2.47
CA THR A 128 -13.91 -0.73 -3.14
C THR A 128 -14.28 -2.00 -2.43
N GLU A 129 -15.57 -2.26 -2.34
CA GLU A 129 -16.07 -3.50 -1.76
C GLU A 129 -15.55 -4.73 -2.55
N ASP A 130 -15.24 -4.55 -3.84
CA ASP A 130 -14.62 -5.57 -4.68
C ASP A 130 -13.22 -5.98 -4.18
N LEU A 131 -12.39 -5.01 -3.77
CA LEU A 131 -11.08 -5.30 -3.20
C LEU A 131 -11.20 -6.04 -1.86
N TRP A 132 -12.20 -5.70 -1.05
CA TRP A 132 -12.49 -6.43 0.18
C TRP A 132 -12.82 -7.90 -0.09
N LEU A 133 -13.66 -8.19 -1.10
CA LEU A 133 -14.04 -9.57 -1.45
C LEU A 133 -12.82 -10.43 -1.81
N GLU A 134 -11.84 -9.86 -2.51
CA GLU A 134 -10.60 -10.54 -2.87
C GLU A 134 -9.65 -10.75 -1.69
N LEU A 135 -9.52 -9.74 -0.82
CA LEU A 135 -8.75 -9.84 0.42
C LEU A 135 -9.36 -10.89 1.35
N GLU A 136 -10.68 -10.86 1.54
CA GLU A 136 -11.43 -11.82 2.34
C GLU A 136 -11.21 -13.25 1.81
N LYS A 137 -11.27 -13.44 0.49
CA LYS A 137 -10.99 -14.73 -0.15
C LYS A 137 -9.57 -15.19 0.11
N SER A 138 -8.56 -14.33 -0.08
CA SER A 138 -7.15 -14.65 0.19
C SER A 138 -6.91 -15.05 1.64
N ILE A 139 -7.49 -14.31 2.58
CA ILE A 139 -7.34 -14.57 4.01
C ILE A 139 -7.99 -15.91 4.39
N LYS A 140 -9.18 -16.21 3.87
CA LYS A 140 -9.84 -17.49 4.10
C LYS A 140 -9.01 -18.67 3.60
N LEU A 141 -8.43 -18.55 2.40
CA LEU A 141 -7.54 -19.58 1.84
C LEU A 141 -6.31 -19.81 2.73
N ALA A 142 -5.69 -18.74 3.24
CA ALA A 142 -4.53 -18.86 4.14
C ALA A 142 -4.91 -19.50 5.48
N ILE A 143 -6.11 -19.21 6.01
CA ILE A 143 -6.64 -19.85 7.23
C ILE A 143 -6.95 -21.32 6.99
N GLU A 144 -7.47 -21.68 5.82
CA GLU A 144 -7.75 -23.06 5.44
C GLU A 144 -6.45 -23.87 5.35
N ASP A 145 -5.44 -23.35 4.65
CA ASP A 145 -4.09 -23.94 4.57
C ASP A 145 -3.49 -24.18 5.97
N LEU A 146 -3.60 -23.19 6.86
CA LEU A 146 -3.20 -23.31 8.26
C LEU A 146 -3.92 -24.44 9.02
N LYS A 147 -5.21 -24.67 8.72
CA LYS A 147 -6.05 -25.70 9.39
C LYS A 147 -5.82 -27.11 8.81
N HIS A 148 -5.17 -27.23 7.66
CA HIS A 148 -4.88 -28.48 6.97
C HIS A 148 -3.49 -29.04 7.27
N MET A 149 -2.54 -28.22 7.74
CA MET A 149 -1.28 -28.66 8.38
C MET A 149 -1.49 -29.10 9.83
#